data_AF-A0A3L7QEY8-F1
#
_entry.id   AF-A0A3L7QEY8-F1
#
_cell.length_a   1.000
_cell.length_b   1.000
_cell.length_c   1.000
_cell.angle_alpha   90.00
_cell.angle_beta   90.00
_cell.angle_gamma   90.00
#
_symmetry.space_group_name_H-M   'P 1'
#
loop_
_entity.id
_entity.type
_entity.pdbx_description
1 polymer ?
#
loop_
_entity_poly.entity_id
_entity_poly.type
_entity_poly.pdbx_seq_one_letter_code
_entity_poly.pdbx_strand_id
1 'polypeptide(L)'
;NVSVYWDTHQRNFIDLKERLCPVTDIAFSALLDDLEQRGMLDDTLILWTGEMGRTPRVGQSVVGGAGAGKDGRDHWANCFTSVLAGGGIKGGIVHGSSDRYAAYPSLNPTKPADLAATIYHSLGIDPHHQIIDKFNRPVSLTEGEIISQLL
;
A
#
# COMPACT_ATOMS: atom_id res chain seq x y z
N ASN A 1 -0.44 -18.45 -19.66
CA ASN A 1 -1.46 -17.59 -19.06
C ASN A 1 -1.09 -17.36 -17.61
N VAL A 2 -0.47 -16.22 -17.29
CA VAL A 2 -0.10 -15.87 -15.92
C VAL A 2 -1.40 -15.45 -15.24
N SER A 3 -1.86 -16.25 -14.27
CA SER A 3 -2.89 -15.78 -13.34
C SER A 3 -2.33 -14.53 -12.63
N VAL A 4 -3.01 -13.39 -12.70
CA VAL A 4 -2.53 -12.09 -12.19
C VAL A 4 -2.94 -11.81 -10.74
N TYR A 5 -3.59 -12.76 -10.07
CA TYR A 5 -4.20 -12.51 -8.77
C TYR A 5 -3.14 -12.53 -7.66
N TRP A 6 -2.96 -11.38 -7.01
CA TRP A 6 -2.20 -11.20 -5.76
C TRP A 6 -2.95 -11.73 -4.53
N ASP A 7 -4.21 -12.14 -4.70
CA ASP A 7 -5.03 -12.72 -3.64
C ASP A 7 -4.79 -14.21 -3.43
N THR A 8 -3.53 -14.55 -3.12
CA THR A 8 -3.12 -15.94 -2.94
C THR A 8 -3.33 -16.38 -1.49
N HIS A 9 -4.09 -17.46 -1.30
CA HIS A 9 -4.38 -18.06 0.02
C HIS A 9 -3.77 -19.45 0.23
N GLN A 10 -3.08 -19.97 -0.78
CA GLN A 10 -2.37 -21.23 -0.78
C GLN A 10 -1.10 -21.06 -1.60
N ARG A 11 -0.13 -21.98 -1.43
CA ARG A 11 1.09 -22.01 -2.23
C ARG A 11 1.86 -20.68 -2.24
N ASN A 12 1.75 -19.86 -1.19
CA ASN A 12 2.32 -18.51 -1.20
C ASN A 12 3.83 -18.54 -1.49
N PHE A 13 4.56 -19.54 -0.97
CA PHE A 13 6.00 -19.66 -1.19
C PHE A 13 6.41 -19.90 -2.65
N ILE A 14 5.59 -20.62 -3.41
CA ILE A 14 5.85 -20.91 -4.83
C ILE A 14 5.33 -19.75 -5.66
N ASP A 15 4.07 -19.36 -5.45
CA ASP A 15 3.39 -18.40 -6.30
C ASP A 15 3.98 -16.98 -6.16
N LEU A 16 4.35 -16.55 -4.95
CA LEU A 16 5.03 -15.26 -4.79
C LEU A 16 6.44 -15.30 -5.40
N LYS A 17 7.21 -16.35 -5.12
CA LYS A 17 8.62 -16.44 -5.53
C LYS A 17 8.80 -16.65 -7.03
N GLU A 18 7.97 -17.47 -7.65
CA GLU A 18 8.20 -17.93 -9.02
C GLU A 18 7.28 -17.23 -10.04
N ARG A 19 6.16 -16.64 -9.59
CA ARG A 19 5.14 -16.08 -10.51
C ARG A 19 4.89 -14.59 -10.32
N LEU A 20 4.72 -14.12 -9.09
CA LEU A 20 4.26 -12.73 -8.83
C LEU A 20 5.42 -11.76 -8.64
N CYS A 21 6.25 -11.97 -7.61
CA CYS A 21 7.29 -11.02 -7.23
C CYS A 21 8.34 -10.76 -8.33
N PRO A 22 8.87 -11.77 -9.06
CA PRO A 22 9.90 -11.51 -10.08
C PRO A 22 9.42 -10.61 -11.21
N VAL A 23 8.19 -10.81 -11.69
CA VAL A 23 7.64 -10.01 -12.79
C VAL A 23 7.38 -8.58 -12.32
N THR A 24 6.87 -8.42 -11.09
CA THR A 24 6.60 -7.09 -10.52
C THR A 24 7.87 -6.33 -10.18
N ASP A 25 8.90 -7.00 -9.66
CA ASP A 25 10.20 -6.37 -9.38
C ASP A 25 10.79 -5.76 -10.66
N ILE A 26 10.83 -6.53 -11.76
CA ILE A 26 11.30 -6.04 -13.07
C ILE A 26 10.44 -4.89 -13.57
N ALA A 27 9.10 -5.04 -13.56
CA ALA A 27 8.20 -4.05 -14.11
C ALA A 27 8.19 -2.74 -13.31
N PHE A 28 8.24 -2.83 -11.99
CA PHE A 28 8.22 -1.66 -11.10
C PHE A 28 9.53 -0.89 -11.19
N SER A 29 10.69 -1.58 -11.16
CA SER A 29 11.98 -0.93 -11.34
C SER A 29 12.11 -0.29 -12.72
N ALA A 30 11.71 -0.98 -13.79
CA ALA A 30 11.75 -0.41 -15.15
C ALA A 30 10.87 0.83 -15.29
N LEU A 31 9.69 0.86 -14.66
CA LEU A 31 8.83 2.05 -14.64
C LEU A 31 9.52 3.24 -13.98
N LEU A 32 10.19 3.03 -12.83
CA LEU A 32 10.91 4.09 -12.14
C LEU A 32 12.08 4.61 -12.97
N ASP A 33 12.90 3.70 -13.51
CA ASP A 33 14.06 4.05 -14.35
C ASP A 33 13.62 4.83 -15.60
N ASP A 34 12.53 4.40 -16.27
CA ASP A 34 12.02 5.07 -17.46
C ASP A 34 11.48 6.47 -17.16
N LEU A 35 10.79 6.65 -16.02
CA LEU A 35 10.32 7.97 -15.60
C LEU A 35 11.47 8.89 -15.21
N GLU A 36 12.50 8.38 -14.54
CA GLU A 36 13.70 9.14 -14.20
C GLU A 36 14.44 9.57 -15.47
N GLN A 37 14.70 8.64 -16.39
CA GLN A 37 15.39 8.93 -17.66
C GLN A 37 14.66 9.96 -18.52
N ARG A 38 13.32 10.03 -18.41
CA ARG A 38 12.50 11.02 -19.13
C ARG A 38 12.33 12.33 -18.37
N GLY A 39 12.88 12.46 -17.17
CA GLY A 39 12.70 13.63 -16.30
C GLY A 39 11.24 13.80 -15.84
N MET A 40 10.47 12.72 -15.77
CA MET A 40 9.04 12.72 -15.41
C MET A 40 8.78 12.23 -13.98
N LEU A 41 9.79 11.63 -13.32
CA LEU A 41 9.62 11.05 -12.00
C LEU A 41 9.22 12.10 -10.95
N ASP A 42 9.80 13.29 -11.01
CA ASP A 42 9.52 14.38 -10.05
C ASP A 42 8.07 14.88 -10.12
N ASP A 43 7.42 14.77 -11.30
CA ASP A 43 6.04 15.20 -11.52
C ASP A 43 5.03 14.04 -11.51
N THR A 44 5.50 12.80 -11.29
CA THR A 44 4.65 11.60 -11.30
C THR A 44 4.68 10.90 -9.95
N LEU A 45 3.58 10.99 -9.20
CA LEU A 45 3.40 10.20 -7.98
C LEU A 45 3.05 8.74 -8.32
N ILE A 46 3.86 7.81 -7.85
CA ILE A 46 3.62 6.38 -7.93
C ILE A 46 3.21 5.86 -6.56
N LEU A 47 2.10 5.11 -6.52
CA LEU A 47 1.65 4.38 -5.34
C LEU A 47 1.48 2.90 -5.70
N TRP A 48 2.19 2.03 -5.00
CA TRP A 48 1.90 0.60 -4.97
C TRP A 48 1.38 0.22 -3.59
N THR A 49 0.09 -0.14 -3.51
CA THR A 49 -0.57 -0.46 -2.26
C THR A 49 -1.48 -1.66 -2.42
N GLY A 50 -1.79 -2.31 -1.30
CA GLY A 50 -2.90 -3.25 -1.18
C GLY A 50 -4.04 -2.67 -0.35
N GLU A 51 -5.04 -3.52 -0.11
CA GLU A 51 -6.22 -3.21 0.72
C GLU A 51 -6.07 -3.78 2.14
N MET A 52 -5.25 -4.83 2.27
CA MET A 52 -5.07 -5.62 3.48
C MET A 52 -3.75 -6.40 3.42
N GLY A 53 -3.27 -6.82 4.58
CA GLY A 53 -2.12 -7.70 4.70
C GLY A 53 -2.53 -9.16 4.74
N ARG A 54 -1.63 -9.98 5.30
CA ARG A 54 -1.79 -11.43 5.40
C ARG A 54 -1.65 -11.88 6.84
N THR A 55 -2.38 -12.92 7.24
CA THR A 55 -2.34 -13.42 8.62
C THR A 55 -0.90 -13.64 9.07
N PRO A 56 -0.53 -13.27 10.32
CA PRO A 56 0.84 -13.35 10.84
C PRO A 56 1.45 -14.75 10.74
N ARG A 57 0.60 -15.78 10.87
CA ARG A 57 0.99 -17.18 10.88
C ARG A 57 0.53 -17.88 9.61
N VAL A 58 1.45 -18.62 8.98
CA VAL A 58 1.14 -19.50 7.83
C VAL A 58 0.14 -20.58 8.26
N GLY A 59 -0.86 -20.84 7.42
CA GLY A 59 -1.95 -21.79 7.69
C GLY A 59 -3.00 -21.30 8.68
N GLN A 60 -2.90 -20.05 9.15
CA GLN A 60 -3.93 -19.45 9.99
C GLN A 60 -5.06 -18.90 9.12
N SER A 61 -6.24 -19.49 9.25
CA SER A 61 -7.50 -18.95 8.72
C SER A 61 -8.18 -18.06 9.76
N VAL A 62 -8.99 -17.12 9.29
CA VAL A 62 -9.84 -16.26 10.13
C VAL A 62 -11.31 -16.40 9.73
N VAL A 63 -12.22 -16.17 10.68
CA VAL A 63 -13.67 -16.18 10.39
C VAL A 63 -13.98 -15.03 9.43
N GLY A 64 -14.64 -15.34 8.32
CA GLY A 64 -14.95 -14.37 7.26
C GLY A 64 -13.76 -14.05 6.35
N GLY A 65 -12.62 -14.75 6.50
CA GLY A 65 -11.52 -14.70 5.53
C GLY A 65 -11.75 -15.62 4.33
N ALA A 66 -10.78 -15.67 3.43
CA ALA A 66 -10.81 -16.56 2.26
C ALA A 66 -10.26 -17.96 2.55
N GLY A 67 -9.71 -18.19 3.76
CA GLY A 67 -9.24 -19.48 4.24
C GLY A 67 -7.81 -19.80 3.77
N ALA A 68 -6.89 -19.91 4.72
CA ALA A 68 -5.50 -20.26 4.44
C ALA A 68 -5.29 -21.77 4.25
N GLY A 69 -4.59 -22.16 3.18
CA GLY A 69 -3.99 -23.49 3.08
C GLY A 69 -2.75 -23.64 3.96
N LYS A 70 -2.22 -24.86 4.07
CA LYS A 70 -1.04 -25.19 4.91
C LYS A 70 0.20 -24.33 4.65
N ASP A 71 0.34 -23.83 3.43
CA ASP A 71 1.45 -23.04 2.90
C ASP A 71 0.98 -21.67 2.41
N GLY A 72 -0.18 -21.23 2.91
CA GLY A 72 -0.80 -19.96 2.60
C GLY A 72 -1.05 -19.09 3.83
N ARG A 73 -1.58 -17.90 3.61
CA ARG A 73 -2.04 -16.97 4.65
C ARG A 73 -3.40 -16.41 4.26
N ASP A 74 -4.19 -16.04 5.25
CA ASP A 74 -5.53 -15.47 5.08
C ASP A 74 -5.47 -13.93 5.07
N HIS A 75 -6.60 -13.27 4.84
CA HIS A 75 -6.71 -11.81 4.90
C HIS A 75 -6.42 -11.27 6.32
N TRP A 76 -5.74 -10.13 6.38
CA TRP A 76 -5.44 -9.46 7.64
C TRP A 76 -5.36 -7.94 7.47
N ALA A 77 -6.49 -7.25 7.67
CA ALA A 77 -6.60 -5.81 7.46
C ALA A 77 -5.81 -4.96 8.47
N ASN A 78 -5.41 -5.53 9.61
CA ASN A 78 -4.79 -4.76 10.69
C ASN A 78 -3.41 -4.20 10.33
N CYS A 79 -2.67 -4.81 9.40
CA CYS A 79 -1.32 -4.38 9.05
C CYS A 79 -1.01 -4.73 7.60
N PHE A 80 -0.59 -3.74 6.81
CA PHE A 80 -0.11 -3.90 5.44
C PHE A 80 0.89 -2.79 5.11
N THR A 81 1.50 -2.88 3.92
CA THR A 81 2.55 -1.96 3.48
C THR A 81 2.15 -1.33 2.15
N SER A 82 2.53 -0.07 1.98
CA SER A 82 2.43 0.67 0.72
C SER A 82 3.82 1.19 0.36
N VAL A 83 4.08 1.33 -0.94
CA VAL A 83 5.31 1.89 -1.51
C VAL A 83 4.94 3.15 -2.27
N LEU A 84 5.68 4.23 -2.03
CA LEU A 84 5.54 5.51 -2.73
C LEU A 84 6.86 5.87 -3.42
N ALA A 85 6.78 6.52 -4.58
CA ALA A 85 7.93 7.06 -5.30
C ALA A 85 7.51 8.22 -6.22
N GLY A 86 8.47 9.07 -6.59
CA GLY A 86 8.23 10.23 -7.47
C GLY A 86 7.30 11.27 -6.86
N GLY A 87 6.90 12.28 -7.64
CA GLY A 87 5.92 13.28 -7.20
C GLY A 87 6.35 14.07 -5.94
N GLY A 88 7.65 14.30 -5.76
CA GLY A 88 8.22 14.95 -4.57
C GLY A 88 8.35 14.06 -3.33
N ILE A 89 8.00 12.77 -3.40
CA ILE A 89 8.21 11.84 -2.28
C ILE A 89 9.70 11.61 -2.04
N LYS A 90 10.11 11.73 -0.78
CA LYS A 90 11.46 11.44 -0.30
C LYS A 90 11.77 9.95 -0.44
N GLY A 91 12.59 9.61 -1.44
CA GLY A 91 13.08 8.24 -1.64
C GLY A 91 14.07 7.77 -0.57
N GLY A 92 14.33 6.45 -0.54
CA GLY A 92 15.38 5.84 0.29
C GLY A 92 15.06 5.74 1.78
N ILE A 93 13.79 5.87 2.17
CA ILE A 93 13.35 5.80 3.57
C ILE A 93 12.37 4.65 3.80
N VAL A 94 12.30 4.20 5.06
CA VAL A 94 11.24 3.31 5.56
C VAL A 94 10.52 4.06 6.67
N HIS A 95 9.20 4.24 6.51
CA HIS A 95 8.37 4.89 7.51
C HIS A 95 7.55 3.86 8.28
N GLY A 96 7.76 3.83 9.59
CA GLY A 96 7.04 2.96 10.51
C GLY A 96 7.48 1.50 10.47
N SER A 97 6.81 0.67 11.28
CA SER A 97 7.05 -0.76 11.33
C SER A 97 5.81 -1.49 11.85
N SER A 98 5.74 -2.80 11.58
CA SER A 98 4.85 -3.68 12.34
C SER A 98 5.46 -4.05 13.69
N ASP A 99 4.68 -4.75 14.51
CA ASP A 99 5.18 -5.52 15.64
C ASP A 99 6.06 -6.70 15.17
N ARG A 100 6.67 -7.40 16.14
CA ARG A 100 7.54 -8.55 15.89
C ARG A 100 6.87 -9.74 15.19
N TYR A 101 5.54 -9.74 15.09
CA TYR A 101 4.76 -10.80 14.45
C TYR A 101 4.24 -10.39 13.07
N ALA A 102 4.47 -9.14 12.65
CA ALA A 102 3.81 -8.55 11.49
C ALA A 102 2.28 -8.55 11.60
N ALA A 103 1.73 -8.44 12.82
CA ALA A 103 0.30 -8.48 13.09
C ALA A 103 -0.33 -7.09 13.19
N TYR A 104 0.37 -6.14 13.80
CA TYR A 104 -0.17 -4.80 14.01
C TYR A 104 0.92 -3.75 13.76
N PRO A 105 0.56 -2.52 13.36
CA PRO A 105 1.47 -1.39 13.34
C PRO A 105 2.08 -1.15 14.73
N SER A 106 3.35 -0.74 14.78
CA SER A 106 4.12 -0.52 16.00
C SER A 106 4.76 0.87 16.01
N LEU A 107 5.85 1.07 15.28
CA LEU A 107 6.47 2.39 15.13
C LEU A 107 5.73 3.19 14.06
N ASN A 108 5.45 4.47 14.34
CA ASN A 108 4.77 5.40 13.44
C ASN A 108 3.58 4.76 12.69
N PRO A 109 2.54 4.33 13.41
CA PRO A 109 1.40 3.68 12.79
C PRO A 109 0.67 4.64 11.85
N THR A 110 0.59 4.26 10.58
CA THR A 110 -0.06 5.04 9.52
C THR A 110 -1.44 4.48 9.20
N LYS A 111 -2.45 5.33 9.12
CA LYS A 111 -3.78 4.95 8.66
C LYS A 111 -3.91 5.12 7.15
N PRO A 112 -4.82 4.39 6.48
CA PRO A 112 -5.11 4.62 5.06
C PRO A 112 -5.52 6.08 4.76
N ALA A 113 -6.20 6.74 5.71
CA ALA A 113 -6.58 8.14 5.58
C ALA A 113 -5.37 9.09 5.54
N ASP A 114 -4.30 8.79 6.26
CA ASP A 114 -3.06 9.59 6.28
C ASP A 114 -2.30 9.47 4.95
N LEU A 115 -2.33 8.27 4.36
CA LEU A 115 -1.84 8.03 3.01
C LEU A 115 -2.63 8.85 1.98
N ALA A 116 -3.97 8.84 2.07
CA ALA A 116 -4.82 9.66 1.22
C ALA A 116 -4.55 11.17 1.38
N ALA A 117 -4.35 11.65 2.62
CA ALA A 117 -4.02 13.05 2.89
C ALA A 117 -2.68 13.45 2.24
N THR A 118 -1.68 12.57 2.33
CA THR A 118 -0.36 12.77 1.72
C THR A 118 -0.44 12.81 0.19
N ILE A 119 -1.28 11.96 -0.42
CA ILE A 119 -1.53 11.97 -1.87
C ILE A 119 -2.21 13.28 -2.29
N TYR A 120 -3.28 13.71 -1.59
CA TYR A 120 -3.94 14.97 -1.91
C TYR A 120 -2.98 16.16 -1.79
N HIS A 121 -2.17 16.20 -0.74
CA HIS A 121 -1.15 17.21 -0.57
C HIS A 121 -0.16 17.24 -1.76
N SER A 122 0.31 16.07 -2.20
CA SER A 122 1.22 15.95 -3.35
C SER A 122 0.59 16.42 -4.67
N LEU A 123 -0.75 16.35 -4.77
CA LEU A 123 -1.52 16.87 -5.90
C LEU A 123 -1.85 18.38 -5.78
N GLY A 124 -1.38 19.06 -4.72
CA GLY A 124 -1.70 20.46 -4.44
C GLY A 124 -3.14 20.68 -3.96
N ILE A 125 -3.81 19.63 -3.48
CA ILE A 125 -5.18 19.67 -2.94
C ILE A 125 -5.08 19.71 -1.42
N ASP A 126 -5.81 20.65 -0.79
CA ASP A 126 -5.96 20.67 0.67
C ASP A 126 -6.72 19.40 1.12
N PRO A 127 -6.07 18.47 1.87
CA PRO A 127 -6.70 17.22 2.29
C PRO A 127 -7.89 17.43 3.23
N HIS A 128 -7.97 18.58 3.90
CA HIS A 128 -9.07 18.91 4.81
C HIS A 128 -10.17 19.74 4.13
N HIS A 129 -10.09 19.94 2.82
CA HIS A 129 -11.14 20.59 2.06
C HIS A 129 -12.47 19.83 2.23
N GLN A 130 -13.55 20.58 2.37
CA GLN A 130 -14.89 20.03 2.52
C GLN A 130 -15.66 20.14 1.21
N ILE A 131 -16.22 19.02 0.77
CA ILE A 131 -17.20 18.98 -0.31
C ILE A 131 -18.60 18.89 0.27
N ILE A 132 -19.56 19.52 -0.40
CA ILE A 132 -20.97 19.44 -0.01
C ILE A 132 -21.59 18.24 -0.73
N ASP A 133 -22.13 17.29 0.03
CA ASP A 133 -22.80 16.13 -0.54
C ASP A 133 -24.20 16.47 -1.10
N LYS A 134 -24.85 15.49 -1.73
CA LYS A 134 -26.20 15.64 -2.30
C LYS A 134 -27.31 15.96 -1.28
N PHE A 135 -27.01 15.85 0.02
CA PHE A 135 -27.92 16.15 1.13
C PHE A 135 -27.53 17.46 1.84
N ASN A 136 -26.68 18.28 1.22
CA ASN A 136 -26.19 19.54 1.77
C ASN A 136 -25.39 19.39 3.07
N ARG A 137 -24.69 18.26 3.23
CA ARG A 137 -23.82 18.02 4.38
C ARG A 137 -22.36 18.23 3.98
N PRO A 138 -21.56 18.96 4.78
CA PRO A 138 -20.12 19.03 4.56
C PRO A 138 -19.47 17.68 4.85
N VAL A 139 -18.63 17.22 3.94
CA VAL A 139 -17.83 15.99 4.06
C VAL A 139 -16.39 16.34 3.71
N SER A 140 -15.46 16.06 4.62
CA SER A 140 -14.03 16.23 4.35
C SER A 140 -13.55 15.19 3.32
N LEU A 141 -12.59 15.56 2.47
CA LEU A 141 -11.98 14.61 1.53
C LEU A 141 -11.30 13.43 2.25
N THR A 142 -10.65 13.71 3.38
CA THR A 142 -10.09 12.71 4.29
C THR A 142 -10.05 13.27 5.72
N GLU A 143 -10.01 12.37 6.71
CA GLU A 143 -9.78 12.70 8.12
C GLU A 143 -8.34 12.39 8.56
N GLY A 144 -7.48 12.01 7.61
CA GLY A 144 -6.08 11.69 7.90
C GLY A 144 -5.16 12.90 7.88
N GLU A 145 -3.95 12.69 8.37
CA GLU A 145 -2.91 13.70 8.47
C GLU A 145 -1.80 13.46 7.45
N ILE A 146 -1.17 14.54 6.97
CA ILE A 146 -0.05 14.44 6.02
C ILE A 146 1.14 13.79 6.72
N ILE A 147 1.72 12.76 6.09
CA ILE A 147 2.91 12.07 6.58
C ILE A 147 4.15 12.86 6.14
N SER A 148 4.44 13.96 6.84
CA SER A 148 5.50 14.90 6.46
C SER A 148 6.90 14.29 6.39
N GLN A 149 7.14 13.15 7.03
CA GLN A 149 8.42 12.44 6.93
C GLN A 149 8.65 11.79 5.55
N LEU A 150 7.60 11.64 4.73
CA LEU A 150 7.67 11.13 3.36
C LEU A 150 7.93 12.21 2.32
N LEU A 151 7.94 13.50 2.71
CA LEU A 151 8.12 14.64 1.82
C LEU A 151 9.51 15.27 1.99
#